data_AF-A0A519JX41-F1
#
_entry.id   AF-A0A519JX41-F1
#
_cell.length_a   1.000
_cell.length_b   1.000
_cell.length_c   1.000
_cell.angle_alpha   90.00
_cell.angle_beta   90.00
_cell.angle_gamma   90.00
#
_symmetry.space_group_name_H-M   'P 1'
#
loop_
_entity.id
_entity.type
_entity.pdbx_description
1 polymer ?
#
loop_
_entity_poly.entity_id
_entity_poly.type
_entity_poly.pdbx_seq_one_letter_code
_entity_poly.pdbx_strand_id
1 'polypeptide(L)' 'MSSFFKLSISEVRRETKDAVSVAFNVPLELKPNYKFTAGQYITLKLTLDGEEIRRAYSICSSPESGELRIA' A
#
# COMPACT_ATOMS: atom_id res chain seq x y z
N MET A 1 -10.82 -9.77 11.84
CA MET A 1 -10.68 -8.34 12.18
C MET A 1 -9.63 -7.75 11.26
N SER A 2 -9.90 -6.60 10.64
CA SER A 2 -8.93 -5.93 9.77
C SER A 2 -7.93 -5.16 10.63
N SER A 3 -6.68 -5.61 10.68
CA SER A 3 -5.60 -4.91 11.38
C SER A 3 -4.99 -3.84 10.49
N PHE A 4 -4.76 -2.65 11.04
CA PHE A 4 -4.02 -1.59 10.37
C PHE A 4 -2.59 -1.56 10.92
N PHE A 5 -1.61 -1.63 10.02
CA PHE A 5 -0.20 -1.50 10.36
C PHE A 5 0.34 -0.19 9.81
N LYS A 6 1.16 0.49 10.59
CA LYS A 6 1.84 1.71 10.15
C LYS A 6 3.08 1.31 9.34
N LEU A 7 3.07 1.62 8.05
CA LEU A 7 4.20 1.41 7.16
C LEU A 7 4.79 2.74 6.73
N SER A 8 6.10 2.76 6.51
CA SER A 8 6.79 3.90 5.91
C SER A 8 6.72 3.80 4.39
N ILE A 9 6.58 4.94 3.70
CA ILE A 9 6.70 5.00 2.26
C ILE A 9 8.18 4.82 1.89
N SER A 10 8.49 3.86 1.02
CA SER A 10 9.85 3.65 0.51
C SER A 10 10.11 4.48 -0.76
N GLU A 11 9.11 4.60 -1.63
CA GLU A 11 9.21 5.33 -2.89
C GLU A 11 7.84 5.92 -3.28
N VAL A 12 7.83 7.13 -3.82
CA VAL A 12 6.70 7.67 -4.58
C VAL A 12 7.19 7.91 -5.99
N ARG A 13 6.62 7.18 -6.96
CA ARG A 13 6.97 7.30 -8.37
C ARG A 13 5.84 7.98 -9.12
N ARG A 14 6.19 8.98 -9.93
CA ARG A 14 5.22 9.61 -10.83
C ARG A 14 5.10 8.80 -12.11
N GLU A 15 3.95 8.19 -12.31
CA GLU A 15 3.65 7.38 -13.50
C GLU A 15 3.19 8.26 -14.66
N THR A 16 2.31 9.23 -14.38
CA THR A 16 1.79 10.18 -15.37
C THR A 16 1.66 11.59 -14.79
N LYS A 17 1.12 12.53 -15.57
CA LYS A 17 0.82 13.88 -15.08
C LYS A 17 -0.12 13.84 -13.87
N ASP A 18 -1.06 12.90 -13.84
CA ASP A 18 -2.15 12.88 -12.86
C ASP A 18 -2.14 11.62 -11.98
N ALA A 19 -1.13 10.75 -12.12
CA ALA A 19 -1.02 9.49 -11.36
C ALA A 19 0.37 9.27 -10.76
N VAL A 20 0.38 8.71 -9.56
CA VAL A 20 1.58 8.27 -8.84
C VAL A 20 1.40 6.85 -8.35
N SER A 21 2.47 6.07 -8.32
CA SER A 21 2.53 4.81 -7.59
C SER A 21 3.32 4.99 -6.30
N VAL A 22 2.88 4.34 -5.23
CA VAL A 22 3.48 4.45 -3.90
C VAL A 22 3.91 3.07 -3.44
N ALA A 23 5.20 2.91 -3.15
CA ALA A 23 5.76 1.71 -2.56
C ALA A 23 5.93 1.87 -1.05
N PHE A 24 5.70 0.79 -0.31
CA PHE A 24 5.84 0.75 1.14
C PHE A 24 7.01 -0.11 1.56
N ASN A 25 7.71 0.33 2.60
CA ASN A 25 8.65 -0.51 3.32
C ASN A 25 7.89 -1.42 4.29
N VAL A 26 7.84 -2.72 3.98
CA VAL A 26 7.21 -3.74 4.82
C VAL A 26 8.30 -4.44 5.66
N PRO A 27 8.31 -4.24 6.99
CA PRO A 27 9.21 -4.95 7.89
C PRO A 27 9.12 -6.47 7.73
N LEU A 28 10.23 -7.18 7.97
CA LEU A 28 10.31 -8.63 7.80
C LEU A 28 9.22 -9.38 8.58
N GLU A 29 8.91 -8.92 9.79
CA GLU A 29 7.86 -9.49 10.65
C GLU A 29 6.45 -9.37 10.06
N LEU A 30 6.19 -8.34 9.25
CA LEU A 30 4.89 -8.07 8.63
C LEU A 30 4.77 -8.63 7.21
N LYS A 31 5.87 -9.07 6.58
CA LYS A 31 5.82 -9.66 5.23
C LYS A 31 4.75 -10.75 5.05
N PRO A 32 4.51 -11.67 6.01
CA PRO A 32 3.45 -12.67 5.88
C PRO A 32 2.04 -12.07 5.74
N ASN A 33 1.78 -10.91 6.37
CA ASN A 33 0.50 -10.22 6.33
C ASN A 33 0.23 -9.53 4.99
N TYR A 34 1.28 -9.25 4.22
CA TYR A 34 1.21 -8.59 2.92
C TYR A 34 1.48 -9.54 1.76
N LYS A 35 1.35 -10.86 1.96
CA LYS A 35 1.24 -11.80 0.85
C LYS A 35 -0.16 -11.66 0.24
N PHE A 36 -0.21 -11.40 -1.06
CA PHE A 36 -1.45 -11.16 -1.80
C PHE A 36 -1.51 -12.00 -3.08
N THR A 37 -2.72 -12.16 -3.62
CA THR A 37 -2.94 -12.71 -4.96
C THR A 37 -3.23 -11.57 -5.94
N ALA A 38 -2.93 -11.78 -7.23
CA ALA A 38 -3.23 -10.79 -8.26
C ALA A 38 -4.71 -10.38 -8.24
N GLY A 39 -4.97 -9.08 -8.38
CA GLY A 39 -6.32 -8.49 -8.30
C GLY A 39 -6.78 -8.09 -6.90
N GLN A 40 -5.95 -8.29 -5.86
CA GLN A 40 -6.25 -7.78 -4.51
C GLN A 40 -5.88 -6.30 -4.33
N TYR A 41 -6.46 -5.70 -3.30
CA TYR A 41 -6.26 -4.31 -2.91
C TYR A 41 -6.01 -4.22 -1.41
N ILE A 42 -5.42 -3.11 -0.97
CA ILE A 42 -5.28 -2.77 0.46
C ILE A 42 -6.11 -1.54 0.78
N THR A 43 -6.48 -1.39 2.06
CA THR A 43 -7.13 -0.17 2.55
C THR A 43 -6.11 0.68 3.28
N LEU A 44 -5.86 1.88 2.77
CA LEU A 44 -5.12 2.89 3.51
C LEU A 44 -6.05 3.59 4.49
N LYS A 45 -5.55 3.79 5.70
CA LYS A 45 -6.13 4.64 6.72
C LYS A 45 -5.21 5.84 6.92
N LEU A 46 -5.77 7.04 6.78
CA LEU A 46 -5.05 8.29 6.94
C LEU A 46 -5.90 9.27 7.75
N THR A 47 -5.25 10.17 8.47
CA THR A 47 -5.92 11.28 9.15
C THR A 47 -5.61 12.55 8.37
N LEU A 48 -6.63 13.20 7.84
CA LEU A 48 -6.53 14.44 7.08
C LEU A 48 -7.48 15.46 7.72
N ASP A 49 -6.98 16.65 8.04
CA ASP A 49 -7.76 17.72 8.69
C ASP A 49 -8.50 17.29 9.98
N GLY A 50 -7.93 16.33 10.71
CA GLY A 50 -8.52 15.77 11.94
C GLY A 50 -9.56 14.65 11.69
N GLU A 51 -9.89 14.35 10.44
CA GLU A 51 -10.83 13.29 10.07
C GLU A 51 -10.11 12.02 9.62
N GLU A 52 -10.64 10.87 10.02
CA GLU A 52 -10.13 9.57 9.59
C GLU A 52 -10.72 9.17 8.24
N ILE A 53 -9.87 9.11 7.22
CA ILE A 53 -10.24 8.70 5.87
C ILE A 53 -9.72 7.29 5.61
N ARG A 54 -10.56 6.46 4.99
CA ARG A 54 -10.19 5.13 4.53
C ARG A 54 -10.44 5.01 3.03
N ARG A 55 -9.41 4.61 2.29
CA ARG A 55 -9.47 4.45 0.82
C ARG A 55 -8.84 3.13 0.41
N ALA A 56 -9.51 2.42 -0.49
CA ALA A 56 -9.00 1.20 -1.09
C ALA A 56 -8.12 1.56 -2.29
N TYR A 57 -6.95 0.93 -2.39
CA TYR A 57 -6.04 1.06 -3.52
C TYR A 57 -5.58 -0.31 -3.98
N SER A 58 -5.59 -0.51 -5.30
CA SER A 58 -5.17 -1.75 -5.93
C SER A 58 -3.67 -1.93 -5.80
N ILE A 59 -3.24 -3.18 -5.56
CA ILE A 59 -1.82 -3.51 -5.56
C ILE A 59 -1.37 -3.62 -7.03
N CYS A 60 -0.37 -2.82 -7.41
CA CYS A 60 0.14 -2.75 -8.80
C CYS A 60 1.51 -3.41 -8.97
N SER A 61 2.04 -4.06 -7.93
CA SER A 61 3.23 -4.91 -7.98
C SER A 61 2.88 -6.39 -8.16
N SER A 62 3.83 -7.19 -8.63
CA SER A 62 3.67 -8.65 -8.69
C SER A 62 3.74 -9.27 -7.29
N PRO A 63 2.91 -10.29 -6.97
CA PRO A 63 3.02 -11.07 -5.72
C PRO A 63 4.42 -11.63 -5.44
N GLU A 64 5.19 -11.90 -6.50
CA GLU A 64 6.53 -12.50 -6.42
C GLU A 64 7.65 -11.45 -6.30
N SER A 65 7.33 -10.17 -6.51
CA SER A 65 8.32 -9.08 -6.49
C SER A 65 8.85 -8.77 -5.08
N GLY A 66 8.13 -9.19 -4.03
CA GLY A 66 8.42 -8.79 -2.65
C GLY A 66 8.19 -7.31 -2.36
N GLU A 67 7.68 -6.54 -3.33
CA GLU A 67 7.33 -5.13 -3.20
C GLU A 67 5.83 -4.99 -2.95
N LEU A 68 5.46 -4.15 -1.98
CA LEU A 68 4.09 -3.70 -1.81
C LEU A 68 3.95 -2.31 -2.43
N ARG A 69 3.37 -2.24 -3.64
CA ARG A 69 3.13 -0.99 -4.36
C ARG A 69 1.66 -0.84 -4.72
N ILE A 70 1.15 0.37 -4.60
CA ILE A 70 -0.21 0.73 -5.00
C ILE A 70 -0.19 1.85 -6.05
N ALA A 71 -1.26 1.96 -6.83
CA ALA A 71 -1.53 3.07 -7.75
C ALA A 71 -3.03 3.38 -7.79
#